data_AF-A0A9D1C7E8-F1
#
_entry.id   AF-A0A9D1C7E8-F1
#
_cell.length_a   1.000
_cell.length_b   1.000
_cell.length_c   1.000
_cell.angle_alpha   90.00
_cell.angle_beta   90.00
_cell.angle_gamma   90.00
#
_symmetry.space_group_name_H-M   'P 1'
#
loop_
_entity.id
_entity.type
_entity.pdbx_description
1 polymer ?
#
loop_
_entity_poly.entity_id
_entity_poly.type
_entity_poly.pdbx_seq_one_letter_code
_entity_poly.pdbx_strand_id
1 'polypeptide(L)'
;MHIGHPDFGQAVPCTCQETADSGNRAAALRRYSNLGTLSRITFATTDLEGRLPDAAAHQMFSQGVTIAARFAEDPQGWLVLTGPSGSGKTHLAVAIANRCIERDQTAFFIVAADLLDHLRAAYSPDNPVSYDELFEQVRNVPVLVLDDLSMTNATPWAQEKLFQVINHRYNNALPTVVTVRGPLQRLDDSLRTRLEGTDGTATVVQLGNFNSRLVLGIGEVRPEMLQRMTFENFDTLGGPGASPQDQESLDRVMHTAQSFAAEPEGWLLLSGPRGCGKTHLAVAIAGVRLDKGSQVFFAFVPTLLDHLRATFSPDSPVGYDELFEQINSVPLLVLDDLGAESSTVWAEEKLYQIVVHRHEARLPTVITTASTLDELEDTKSRIASRLVDGMVVDWQPITAPNYRDQRRRS
;
A
#
# COMPACT_ATOMS: atom_id res chain seq x y z
N MET A 1 -32.53 51.98 -43.31
CA MET A 1 -31.50 52.34 -42.31
C MET A 1 -30.28 52.83 -43.06
N HIS A 2 -29.78 54.01 -42.72
CA HIS A 2 -28.69 54.70 -43.40
C HIS A 2 -27.35 53.97 -43.22
N ILE A 3 -26.59 53.85 -44.33
CA ILE A 3 -25.21 53.35 -44.37
C ILE A 3 -24.33 54.45 -43.76
N GLY A 4 -23.98 54.31 -42.49
CA GLY A 4 -23.20 55.31 -41.75
C GLY A 4 -23.25 55.24 -40.22
N HIS A 5 -23.97 54.27 -39.63
CA HIS A 5 -23.96 54.06 -38.18
C HIS A 5 -22.67 53.36 -37.74
N PRO A 6 -21.98 53.80 -36.66
CA PRO A 6 -20.70 53.22 -36.20
C PRO A 6 -20.77 51.73 -35.84
N ASP A 7 -21.98 51.22 -35.56
CA ASP A 7 -22.22 49.82 -35.20
C ASP A 7 -22.73 48.95 -36.36
N PHE A 8 -22.73 49.47 -37.60
CA PHE A 8 -23.19 48.72 -38.75
C PHE A 8 -22.21 47.59 -39.09
N GLY A 9 -22.59 46.35 -38.79
CA GLY A 9 -21.80 45.15 -39.04
C GLY A 9 -21.10 44.55 -37.81
N GLN A 10 -21.30 45.11 -36.60
CA GLN A 10 -20.81 44.49 -35.37
C GLN A 10 -21.83 43.50 -34.82
N ALA A 11 -21.40 42.25 -34.62
CA ALA A 11 -22.19 41.25 -33.89
C ALA A 11 -22.12 41.60 -32.39
N VAL A 12 -23.21 42.15 -31.86
CA VAL A 12 -23.35 42.40 -30.42
C VAL A 12 -23.95 41.14 -29.78
N PRO A 13 -23.23 40.45 -28.87
CA PRO A 13 -23.80 39.29 -28.19
C PRO A 13 -24.98 39.72 -27.29
N CYS A 14 -26.08 38.93 -27.31
CA CYS A 14 -27.24 39.15 -26.44
C CYS A 14 -26.80 38.91 -24.99
N THR A 15 -27.02 39.88 -24.10
CA THR A 15 -26.89 39.73 -22.63
C THR A 15 -27.75 38.59 -22.06
N CYS A 16 -28.69 38.12 -22.86
CA CYS A 16 -29.61 37.01 -22.65
C CYS A 16 -28.97 35.63 -22.89
N GLN A 17 -27.93 35.55 -23.73
CA GLN A 17 -27.19 34.31 -23.99
C GLN A 17 -26.10 34.09 -22.94
N GLU A 18 -25.47 35.13 -22.39
CA GLU A 18 -24.38 34.99 -21.41
C GLU A 18 -24.79 34.26 -20.11
N THR A 19 -26.07 34.32 -19.72
CA THR A 19 -26.60 33.63 -18.53
C THR A 19 -27.23 32.27 -18.81
N ALA A 20 -27.63 31.99 -20.06
CA ALA A 20 -28.16 30.69 -20.49
C ALA A 20 -27.08 29.72 -21.00
N ASP A 21 -25.91 30.25 -21.37
CA ASP A 21 -24.82 29.47 -21.99
C ASP A 21 -24.02 28.66 -20.97
N SER A 22 -23.76 29.19 -19.77
CA SER A 22 -22.90 28.52 -18.77
C SER A 22 -23.45 27.16 -18.31
N GLY A 23 -24.77 27.07 -18.09
CA GLY A 23 -25.42 25.82 -17.67
C GLY A 23 -25.49 24.75 -18.77
N ASN A 24 -25.75 25.16 -20.01
CA ASN A 24 -25.77 24.26 -21.17
C ASN A 24 -24.36 23.82 -21.59
N ARG A 25 -23.38 24.72 -21.48
CA ARG A 25 -21.97 24.46 -21.77
C ARG A 25 -21.36 23.51 -20.74
N ALA A 26 -21.61 23.71 -19.44
CA ALA A 26 -21.22 22.75 -18.41
C ALA A 26 -21.86 21.37 -18.61
N ALA A 27 -23.13 21.31 -19.02
CA ALA A 27 -23.79 20.04 -19.34
C ALA A 27 -23.19 19.35 -20.58
N ALA A 28 -22.78 20.10 -21.60
CA ALA A 28 -22.06 19.57 -22.75
C ALA A 28 -20.68 19.05 -22.35
N LEU A 29 -19.89 19.83 -21.61
CA LEU A 29 -18.57 19.44 -21.11
C LEU A 29 -18.64 18.17 -20.24
N ARG A 30 -19.69 18.02 -19.41
CA ARG A 30 -19.93 16.79 -18.62
C ARG A 30 -20.19 15.55 -19.47
N ARG A 31 -20.77 15.68 -20.66
CA ARG A 31 -20.93 14.55 -21.59
C ARG A 31 -19.59 14.14 -22.19
N TYR A 32 -18.70 15.11 -22.45
CA TYR A 32 -17.37 14.87 -22.97
C TYR A 32 -16.36 14.40 -21.92
N SER A 33 -16.59 14.68 -20.64
CA SER A 33 -15.62 14.42 -19.57
C SER A 33 -15.56 12.98 -19.08
N ASN A 34 -16.41 12.09 -19.61
CA ASN A 34 -16.48 10.66 -19.24
C ASN A 34 -16.68 10.41 -17.73
N LEU A 35 -17.33 11.35 -17.02
CA LEU A 35 -17.56 11.26 -15.58
C LEU A 35 -18.82 10.44 -15.21
N GLY A 36 -19.79 10.30 -16.11
CA GLY A 36 -21.02 9.53 -15.87
C GLY A 36 -21.69 9.84 -14.52
N THR A 37 -21.84 8.81 -13.68
CA THR A 37 -22.44 8.88 -12.33
C THR A 37 -21.56 9.58 -11.28
N LEU A 38 -20.28 9.82 -11.59
CA LEU A 38 -19.32 10.51 -10.72
C LEU A 38 -19.46 12.04 -10.76
N SER A 39 -20.33 12.57 -11.63
CA SER A 39 -20.66 14.00 -11.74
C SER A 39 -21.19 14.65 -10.44
N ARG A 40 -21.63 13.84 -9.47
CA ARG A 40 -22.10 14.31 -8.15
C ARG A 40 -20.98 14.63 -7.16
N ILE A 41 -19.75 14.18 -7.42
CA ILE A 41 -18.61 14.31 -6.50
C ILE A 41 -17.96 15.69 -6.69
N THR A 42 -18.02 16.53 -5.68
CA THR A 42 -17.39 17.87 -5.67
C THR A 42 -16.58 18.08 -4.40
N PHE A 43 -15.71 19.11 -4.39
CA PHE A 43 -15.01 19.51 -3.16
C PHE A 43 -15.96 19.82 -2.00
N ALA A 44 -17.16 20.36 -2.28
CA ALA A 44 -18.16 20.65 -1.26
C ALA A 44 -18.77 19.39 -0.62
N THR A 45 -18.77 18.28 -1.34
CA THR A 45 -19.24 16.97 -0.84
C THR A 45 -18.12 16.09 -0.28
N THR A 46 -16.88 16.59 -0.29
CA THR A 46 -15.72 15.85 0.22
C THR A 46 -15.63 16.02 1.72
N ASP A 47 -15.63 14.90 2.44
CA ASP A 47 -15.31 14.88 3.85
C ASP A 47 -13.82 15.20 4.04
N LEU A 48 -13.52 16.29 4.76
CA LEU A 48 -12.17 16.78 5.00
C LEU A 48 -11.38 15.90 5.97
N GLU A 49 -12.05 15.06 6.75
CA GLU A 49 -11.38 14.06 7.59
C GLU A 49 -10.83 12.89 6.75
N GLY A 50 -11.31 12.71 5.52
CA GLY A 50 -10.90 11.59 4.67
C GLY A 50 -11.60 10.29 5.08
N ARG A 51 -11.09 9.14 4.61
CA ARG A 51 -11.70 7.83 4.86
C ARG A 51 -10.85 6.87 5.71
N LEU A 52 -9.64 7.29 6.04
CA LEU A 52 -8.69 6.48 6.81
C LEU A 52 -8.75 6.91 8.28
N PRO A 53 -8.77 5.99 9.26
CA PRO A 53 -9.03 6.31 10.67
C PRO A 53 -7.85 6.97 11.42
N ASP A 54 -6.69 7.09 10.78
CA ASP A 54 -5.46 7.57 11.40
C ASP A 54 -5.37 9.12 11.37
N ALA A 55 -5.01 9.73 12.50
CA ALA A 55 -4.92 11.19 12.62
C ALA A 55 -3.85 11.79 11.68
N ALA A 56 -2.75 11.08 11.44
CA ALA A 56 -1.75 11.52 10.47
C ALA A 56 -2.32 11.43 9.04
N ALA A 57 -3.09 10.38 8.72
CA ALA A 57 -3.77 10.26 7.45
C ALA A 57 -4.82 11.37 7.21
N HIS A 58 -5.58 11.78 8.24
CA HIS A 58 -6.50 12.94 8.16
C HIS A 58 -5.76 14.22 7.79
N GLN A 59 -4.62 14.49 8.43
CA GLN A 59 -3.80 15.67 8.13
C GLN A 59 -3.27 15.64 6.70
N MET A 60 -2.75 14.49 6.25
CA MET A 60 -2.27 14.29 4.88
C MET A 60 -3.39 14.48 3.86
N PHE A 61 -4.58 13.94 4.13
CA PHE A 61 -5.74 14.09 3.26
C PHE A 61 -6.20 15.55 3.16
N SER A 62 -6.32 16.26 4.29
CA SER A 62 -6.70 17.68 4.33
C SER A 62 -5.71 18.59 3.58
N GLN A 63 -4.41 18.33 3.73
CA GLN A 63 -3.37 18.99 2.93
C GLN A 63 -3.53 18.69 1.44
N GLY A 64 -3.81 17.43 1.10
CA GLY A 64 -4.05 17.01 -0.27
C GLY A 64 -5.29 17.65 -0.90
N VAL A 65 -6.38 17.80 -0.14
CA VAL A 65 -7.58 18.55 -0.58
C VAL A 65 -7.21 20.00 -0.90
N THR A 66 -6.39 20.64 -0.07
CA THR A 66 -5.96 22.03 -0.27
C THR A 66 -5.14 22.19 -1.56
N ILE A 67 -4.20 21.27 -1.81
CA ILE A 67 -3.37 21.29 -3.03
C ILE A 67 -4.23 20.98 -4.27
N ALA A 68 -5.10 19.97 -4.18
CA ALA A 68 -6.03 19.59 -5.25
C ALA A 68 -6.98 20.75 -5.62
N ALA A 69 -7.51 21.46 -4.62
CA ALA A 69 -8.36 22.61 -4.84
C ALA A 69 -7.60 23.74 -5.56
N ARG A 70 -6.34 24.02 -5.18
CA ARG A 70 -5.50 25.01 -5.87
C ARG A 70 -5.24 24.62 -7.33
N PHE A 71 -4.90 23.36 -7.59
CA PHE A 71 -4.70 22.87 -8.95
C PHE A 71 -5.98 23.00 -9.79
N ALA A 72 -7.15 22.72 -9.21
CA ALA A 72 -8.43 22.84 -9.92
C ALA A 72 -8.84 24.29 -10.22
N GLU A 73 -8.29 25.26 -9.49
CA GLU A 73 -8.55 26.69 -9.72
C GLU A 73 -7.68 27.26 -10.87
N ASP A 74 -6.44 26.77 -11.01
CA ASP A 74 -5.52 27.10 -12.10
C ASP A 74 -4.69 25.86 -12.47
N PRO A 75 -5.19 25.01 -13.40
CA PRO A 75 -4.52 23.76 -13.76
C PRO A 75 -3.19 24.05 -14.48
N GLN A 76 -2.09 23.86 -13.75
CA GLN A 76 -0.73 24.05 -14.22
C GLN A 76 0.12 22.85 -13.82
N GLY A 77 0.95 22.35 -14.75
CA GLY A 77 1.82 21.21 -14.50
C GLY A 77 1.05 19.95 -14.14
N TRP A 78 1.67 19.09 -13.34
CA TRP A 78 1.15 17.76 -13.02
C TRP A 78 0.83 17.65 -11.54
N LEU A 79 -0.30 17.00 -11.22
CA LEU A 79 -0.65 16.64 -9.84
C LEU A 79 -0.75 15.12 -9.73
N VAL A 80 0.11 14.53 -8.89
CA VAL A 80 0.15 13.09 -8.69
C VAL A 80 -0.39 12.77 -7.30
N LEU A 81 -1.53 12.08 -7.24
CA LEU A 81 -2.15 11.64 -5.99
C LEU A 81 -1.75 10.20 -5.70
N THR A 82 -0.99 9.97 -4.64
CA THR A 82 -0.56 8.65 -4.18
C THR A 82 -1.10 8.34 -2.78
N GLY A 83 -1.21 7.06 -2.43
CA GLY A 83 -1.69 6.62 -1.12
C GLY A 83 -2.27 5.20 -1.14
N PRO A 84 -2.62 4.64 0.02
CA PRO A 84 -3.20 3.30 0.15
C PRO A 84 -4.60 3.24 -0.47
N SER A 85 -5.14 2.03 -0.66
CA SER A 85 -6.54 1.88 -1.11
C SER A 85 -7.51 2.58 -0.14
N GLY A 86 -8.60 3.13 -0.67
CA GLY A 86 -9.58 3.85 0.13
C GLY A 86 -9.18 5.25 0.60
N SER A 87 -7.95 5.72 0.33
CA SER A 87 -7.46 7.05 0.74
C SER A 87 -8.12 8.27 0.05
N GLY A 88 -9.14 8.06 -0.79
CA GLY A 88 -9.87 9.13 -1.46
C GLY A 88 -9.20 9.72 -2.72
N LYS A 89 -8.17 9.08 -3.28
CA LYS A 89 -7.49 9.50 -4.53
C LYS A 89 -8.46 9.76 -5.68
N THR A 90 -9.24 8.76 -6.09
CA THR A 90 -10.24 8.86 -7.16
C THR A 90 -11.28 9.94 -6.84
N HIS A 91 -11.71 10.05 -5.58
CA HIS A 91 -12.68 11.06 -5.16
C HIS A 91 -12.13 12.48 -5.37
N LEU A 92 -10.88 12.74 -4.98
CA LEU A 92 -10.23 14.02 -5.22
C LEU A 92 -9.96 14.29 -6.71
N ALA A 93 -9.53 13.27 -7.46
CA ALA A 93 -9.31 13.37 -8.90
C ALA A 93 -10.59 13.78 -9.66
N VAL A 94 -11.72 13.16 -9.28
CA VAL A 94 -13.05 13.52 -9.81
C VAL A 94 -13.46 14.93 -9.36
N ALA A 95 -13.22 15.30 -8.10
CA ALA A 95 -13.54 16.63 -7.60
C ALA A 95 -12.77 17.73 -8.36
N ILE A 96 -11.51 17.48 -8.71
CA ILE A 96 -10.72 18.35 -9.59
C ILE A 96 -11.38 18.46 -10.97
N ALA A 97 -11.70 17.33 -11.62
CA ALA A 97 -12.31 17.33 -12.94
C ALA A 97 -13.64 18.12 -12.96
N ASN A 98 -14.51 17.90 -11.98
CA ASN A 98 -15.78 18.62 -11.87
C ASN A 98 -15.56 20.11 -11.64
N ARG A 99 -14.58 20.50 -10.82
CA ARG A 99 -14.27 21.90 -10.58
C ARG A 99 -13.70 22.60 -11.81
N CYS A 100 -12.88 21.93 -12.62
CA CYS A 100 -12.44 22.46 -13.92
C CYS A 100 -13.64 22.68 -14.86
N ILE A 101 -14.57 21.73 -14.92
CA ILE A 101 -15.77 21.85 -15.77
C ILE A 101 -16.68 22.99 -15.31
N GLU A 102 -16.84 23.19 -14.00
CA GLU A 102 -17.57 24.33 -13.43
C GLU A 102 -16.98 25.69 -13.84
N ARG A 103 -15.69 25.72 -14.20
CA ARG A 103 -14.97 26.91 -14.67
C ARG A 103 -14.85 26.98 -16.19
N ASP A 104 -15.71 26.26 -16.91
CA ASP A 104 -15.71 26.17 -18.37
C ASP A 104 -14.39 25.63 -18.97
N GLN A 105 -13.60 24.89 -18.20
CA GLN A 105 -12.42 24.18 -18.68
C GLN A 105 -12.77 22.73 -19.05
N THR A 106 -12.32 22.29 -20.23
CA THR A 106 -12.51 20.91 -20.68
C THR A 106 -11.57 19.98 -19.90
N ALA A 107 -12.17 19.15 -19.04
CA ALA A 107 -11.49 18.06 -18.36
C ALA A 107 -11.98 16.71 -18.87
N PHE A 108 -11.08 15.74 -19.03
CA PHE A 108 -11.42 14.36 -19.39
C PHE A 108 -10.96 13.41 -18.30
N PHE A 109 -11.88 12.62 -17.77
CA PHE A 109 -11.60 11.60 -16.75
C PHE A 109 -11.62 10.22 -17.39
N ILE A 110 -10.59 9.43 -17.14
CA ILE A 110 -10.57 8.02 -17.57
C ILE A 110 -9.76 7.18 -16.60
N VAL A 111 -10.24 5.98 -16.31
CA VAL A 111 -9.47 4.97 -15.59
C VAL A 111 -8.45 4.36 -16.54
N ALA A 112 -7.20 4.19 -16.11
CA ALA A 112 -6.12 3.70 -16.97
C ALA A 112 -6.44 2.33 -17.61
N ALA A 113 -7.08 1.43 -16.85
CA ALA A 113 -7.55 0.14 -17.36
C ALA A 113 -8.60 0.30 -18.47
N ASP A 114 -9.61 1.15 -18.27
CA ASP A 114 -10.66 1.43 -19.26
C ASP A 114 -10.07 2.06 -20.53
N LEU A 115 -9.10 2.97 -20.40
CA LEU A 115 -8.38 3.52 -21.55
C LEU A 115 -7.74 2.40 -22.38
N LEU A 116 -7.01 1.51 -21.73
CA LEU A 116 -6.33 0.41 -22.40
C LEU A 116 -7.31 -0.57 -23.04
N ASP A 117 -8.42 -0.86 -22.38
CA ASP A 117 -9.46 -1.74 -22.94
C ASP A 117 -10.15 -1.11 -24.15
N HIS A 118 -10.45 0.18 -24.14
CA HIS A 118 -10.97 0.90 -25.30
C HIS A 118 -9.96 0.90 -26.46
N LEU A 119 -8.69 1.19 -26.17
CA LEU A 119 -7.62 1.15 -27.17
C LEU A 119 -7.45 -0.26 -27.76
N ARG A 120 -7.59 -1.31 -26.95
CA ARG A 120 -7.50 -2.70 -27.40
C ARG A 120 -8.70 -3.14 -28.21
N ALA A 121 -9.92 -2.75 -27.80
CA ALA A 121 -11.15 -3.06 -28.53
C ALA A 121 -11.15 -2.42 -29.93
N ALA A 122 -10.61 -1.21 -30.04
CA ALA A 122 -10.49 -0.49 -31.31
C ALA A 122 -9.40 -1.06 -32.25
N TYR A 123 -8.58 -2.01 -31.79
CA TYR A 123 -7.61 -2.76 -32.62
C TYR A 123 -8.27 -3.91 -33.43
N SER A 124 -9.59 -4.06 -33.39
CA SER A 124 -10.28 -4.96 -34.31
C SER A 124 -10.23 -4.41 -35.74
N PRO A 125 -9.94 -5.24 -36.76
CA PRO A 125 -9.71 -4.80 -38.14
C PRO A 125 -10.86 -4.04 -38.80
N ASP A 126 -12.04 -4.03 -38.17
CA ASP A 126 -13.27 -3.42 -38.71
C ASP A 126 -13.51 -1.96 -38.29
N ASN A 127 -12.72 -1.35 -37.38
CA ASN A 127 -12.97 0.04 -36.98
C ASN A 127 -11.75 0.86 -36.44
N PRO A 128 -10.73 1.12 -37.28
CA PRO A 128 -9.52 1.87 -36.88
C PRO A 128 -9.75 3.35 -36.52
N VAL A 129 -10.84 3.97 -36.98
CA VAL A 129 -11.09 5.41 -36.79
C VAL A 129 -11.36 5.76 -35.32
N SER A 130 -12.03 4.87 -34.58
CA SER A 130 -12.36 5.11 -33.16
C SER A 130 -11.13 5.04 -32.24
N TYR A 131 -10.07 4.35 -32.64
CA TYR A 131 -8.84 4.23 -31.87
C TYR A 131 -8.09 5.58 -31.84
N ASP A 132 -7.84 6.14 -33.03
CA ASP A 132 -7.02 7.34 -33.19
C ASP A 132 -7.71 8.55 -32.55
N GLU A 133 -9.04 8.65 -32.64
CA GLU A 133 -9.81 9.74 -32.03
C GLU A 133 -9.69 9.77 -30.50
N LEU A 134 -9.91 8.64 -29.82
CA LEU A 134 -9.80 8.56 -28.36
C LEU A 134 -8.34 8.80 -27.90
N PHE A 135 -7.38 8.20 -28.60
CA PHE A 135 -5.97 8.34 -28.26
C PHE A 135 -5.50 9.79 -28.41
N GLU A 136 -5.87 10.47 -29.50
CA GLU A 136 -5.56 11.90 -29.69
C GLU A 136 -6.33 12.80 -28.73
N GLN A 137 -7.57 12.46 -28.39
CA GLN A 137 -8.34 13.18 -27.36
C GLN A 137 -7.62 13.15 -26.01
N VAL A 138 -7.18 11.97 -25.55
CA VAL A 138 -6.46 11.83 -24.27
C VAL A 138 -5.10 12.56 -24.31
N ARG A 139 -4.41 12.54 -25.45
CA ARG A 139 -3.13 13.23 -25.61
C ARG A 139 -3.26 14.75 -25.56
N ASN A 140 -4.33 15.32 -26.11
CA ASN A 140 -4.42 16.77 -26.36
C ASN A 140 -5.48 17.50 -25.53
N VAL A 141 -6.29 16.79 -24.73
CA VAL A 141 -7.28 17.43 -23.86
C VAL A 141 -6.60 18.44 -22.90
N PRO A 142 -7.21 19.63 -22.67
CA PRO A 142 -6.63 20.65 -21.80
C PRO A 142 -6.31 20.15 -20.39
N VAL A 143 -7.23 19.44 -19.75
CA VAL A 143 -7.01 18.80 -18.45
C VAL A 143 -7.31 17.31 -18.56
N LEU A 144 -6.32 16.46 -18.32
CA LEU A 144 -6.51 15.01 -18.25
C LEU A 144 -6.50 14.56 -16.79
N VAL A 145 -7.46 13.74 -16.41
CA VAL A 145 -7.44 12.98 -15.17
C VAL A 145 -7.33 11.50 -15.52
N LEU A 146 -6.16 10.92 -15.23
CA LEU A 146 -5.86 9.50 -15.42
C LEU A 146 -5.92 8.81 -14.07
N ASP A 147 -6.99 8.06 -13.83
CA ASP A 147 -7.24 7.40 -12.55
C ASP A 147 -6.71 5.95 -12.52
N ASP A 148 -6.29 5.52 -11.34
CA ASP A 148 -5.80 4.19 -10.99
C ASP A 148 -4.68 3.70 -11.92
N LEU A 149 -3.62 4.50 -12.03
CA LEU A 149 -2.41 4.09 -12.74
C LEU A 149 -1.70 3.00 -11.92
N SER A 150 -1.86 1.75 -12.36
CA SER A 150 -1.13 0.59 -11.85
C SER A 150 -0.45 -0.15 -13.00
N MET A 151 0.82 -0.51 -12.83
CA MET A 151 1.60 -1.24 -13.84
C MET A 151 1.78 -2.73 -13.49
N THR A 152 1.27 -3.16 -12.34
CA THR A 152 1.39 -4.54 -11.87
C THR A 152 0.65 -5.46 -12.83
N ASN A 153 1.39 -6.32 -13.54
CA ASN A 153 0.90 -7.23 -14.58
C ASN A 153 0.41 -6.55 -15.89
N ALA A 154 0.78 -5.29 -16.15
CA ALA A 154 0.50 -4.66 -17.44
C ALA A 154 1.24 -5.37 -18.58
N THR A 155 0.55 -5.62 -19.70
CA THR A 155 1.21 -6.18 -20.89
C THR A 155 2.22 -5.19 -21.46
N PRO A 156 3.28 -5.63 -22.16
CA PRO A 156 4.25 -4.71 -22.77
C PRO A 156 3.60 -3.65 -23.67
N TRP A 157 2.53 -4.01 -24.38
CA TRP A 157 1.72 -3.09 -25.17
C TRP A 157 1.05 -2.01 -24.29
N ALA A 158 0.44 -2.40 -23.17
CA ALA A 158 -0.21 -1.45 -22.26
C ALA A 158 0.80 -0.45 -21.68
N GLN A 159 1.98 -0.94 -21.28
CA GLN A 159 3.08 -0.11 -20.80
C GLN A 159 3.52 0.90 -21.87
N GLU A 160 3.69 0.44 -23.11
CA GLU A 160 4.07 1.29 -24.24
C GLU A 160 3.03 2.39 -24.50
N LYS A 161 1.73 2.06 -24.50
CA LYS A 161 0.66 3.03 -24.77
C LYS A 161 0.52 4.07 -23.65
N LEU A 162 0.57 3.65 -22.39
CA LEU A 162 0.57 4.58 -21.26
C LEU A 162 1.79 5.51 -21.31
N PHE A 163 2.96 4.96 -21.63
CA PHE A 163 4.17 5.77 -21.80
C PHE A 163 4.02 6.80 -22.93
N GLN A 164 3.43 6.45 -24.07
CA GLN A 164 3.20 7.39 -25.17
C GLN A 164 2.32 8.58 -24.74
N VAL A 165 1.22 8.31 -24.03
CA VAL A 165 0.33 9.36 -23.50
C VAL A 165 1.06 10.24 -22.50
N ILE A 166 1.69 9.62 -21.49
CA ILE A 166 2.38 10.33 -20.41
C ILE A 166 3.53 11.18 -20.96
N ASN A 167 4.35 10.61 -21.84
CA ASN A 167 5.49 11.30 -22.44
C ASN A 167 5.05 12.46 -23.34
N HIS A 168 4.00 12.30 -24.15
CA HIS A 168 3.46 13.39 -24.98
C HIS A 168 3.00 14.56 -24.11
N ARG A 169 2.21 14.29 -23.08
CA ARG A 169 1.67 15.33 -22.20
C ARG A 169 2.76 16.00 -21.37
N TYR A 170 3.77 15.25 -20.94
CA TYR A 170 4.91 15.77 -20.20
C TYR A 170 5.73 16.72 -21.07
N ASN A 171 6.07 16.32 -22.30
CA ASN A 171 6.84 17.16 -23.23
C ASN A 171 6.10 18.45 -23.64
N ASN A 172 4.76 18.42 -23.66
CA ASN A 172 3.93 19.57 -24.00
C ASN A 172 3.44 20.35 -22.76
N ALA A 173 3.90 20.00 -21.55
CA ALA A 173 3.49 20.60 -20.29
C ALA A 173 1.96 20.70 -20.09
N LEU A 174 1.21 19.72 -20.58
CA LEU A 174 -0.24 19.73 -20.51
C LEU A 174 -0.74 19.35 -19.10
N PRO A 175 -1.67 20.11 -18.50
CA PRO A 175 -2.19 19.85 -17.17
C PRO A 175 -2.72 18.42 -17.01
N THR A 176 -2.16 17.68 -16.05
CA THR A 176 -2.47 16.25 -15.89
C THR A 176 -2.56 15.88 -14.42
N VAL A 177 -3.68 15.28 -14.03
CA VAL A 177 -3.84 14.64 -12.72
C VAL A 177 -3.68 13.13 -12.91
N VAL A 178 -2.80 12.52 -12.12
CA VAL A 178 -2.60 11.07 -12.13
C VAL A 178 -2.84 10.54 -10.73
N THR A 179 -3.65 9.50 -10.59
CA THR A 179 -3.73 8.77 -9.32
C THR A 179 -2.93 7.49 -9.42
N VAL A 180 -2.12 7.21 -8.39
CA VAL A 180 -1.27 6.02 -8.33
C VAL A 180 -1.59 5.25 -7.06
N ARG A 181 -1.75 3.93 -7.19
CA ARG A 181 -1.93 3.04 -6.06
C ARG A 181 -0.58 2.65 -5.47
N GLY A 182 -0.34 3.02 -4.21
CA GLY A 182 0.94 2.75 -3.57
C GLY A 182 2.06 3.73 -3.94
N PRO A 183 3.30 3.50 -3.44
CA PRO A 183 4.44 4.39 -3.65
C PRO A 183 4.87 4.46 -5.12
N LEU A 184 5.32 5.65 -5.56
CA LEU A 184 5.76 5.91 -6.94
C LEU A 184 6.98 5.07 -7.36
N GLN A 185 7.78 4.60 -6.39
CA GLN A 185 8.94 3.76 -6.63
C GLN A 185 8.61 2.43 -7.32
N ARG A 186 7.34 2.01 -7.28
CA ARG A 186 6.84 0.81 -7.98
C ARG A 186 6.63 0.99 -9.47
N LEU A 187 6.57 2.23 -9.94
CA LEU A 187 6.43 2.50 -11.36
C LEU A 187 7.78 2.27 -12.05
N ASP A 188 7.72 1.82 -13.31
CA ASP A 188 8.91 1.73 -14.15
C ASP A 188 9.65 3.07 -14.18
N ASP A 189 10.98 3.02 -14.23
CA ASP A 189 11.87 4.20 -14.19
C ASP A 189 11.46 5.28 -15.19
N SER A 190 10.96 4.87 -16.37
CA SER A 190 10.51 5.75 -17.43
C SER A 190 9.28 6.60 -17.05
N LEU A 191 8.34 6.04 -16.29
CA LEU A 191 7.16 6.75 -15.79
C LEU A 191 7.48 7.49 -14.49
N ARG A 192 8.22 6.84 -13.59
CA ARG A 192 8.60 7.39 -12.28
C ARG A 192 9.30 8.73 -12.41
N THR A 193 10.30 8.83 -13.28
CA THR A 193 11.07 10.07 -13.50
C THR A 193 10.21 11.27 -13.94
N ARG A 194 9.12 11.02 -14.67
CA ARG A 194 8.18 12.06 -15.13
C ARG A 194 7.16 12.44 -14.05
N LEU A 195 6.76 11.48 -13.23
CA LEU A 195 5.72 11.63 -12.21
C LEU A 195 6.25 12.13 -10.85
N GLU A 196 7.49 11.80 -10.49
CA GLU A 196 8.14 12.31 -9.28
C GLU A 196 8.49 13.80 -9.38
N GLY A 197 8.53 14.35 -10.60
CA GLY A 197 8.73 15.78 -10.82
C GLY A 197 10.11 16.25 -10.34
N THR A 198 11.17 15.47 -10.55
CA THR A 198 12.55 15.84 -10.18
C THR A 198 13.02 17.16 -10.81
N ASP A 199 12.31 17.61 -11.85
CA ASP A 199 12.50 18.85 -12.60
C ASP A 199 11.53 19.98 -12.19
N GLY A 200 10.65 19.75 -11.22
CA GLY A 200 9.62 20.69 -10.77
C GLY A 200 8.31 20.66 -11.57
N THR A 201 8.17 19.75 -12.54
CA THR A 201 6.99 19.70 -13.42
C THR A 201 5.77 19.01 -12.76
N ALA A 202 6.00 18.16 -11.76
CA ALA A 202 4.96 17.43 -11.05
C ALA A 202 4.98 17.71 -9.54
N THR A 203 3.80 17.91 -8.96
CA THR A 203 3.57 17.97 -7.52
C THR A 203 3.01 16.63 -7.05
N VAL A 204 3.75 15.92 -6.20
CA VAL A 204 3.32 14.65 -5.61
C VAL A 204 2.64 14.90 -4.27
N VAL A 205 1.44 14.36 -4.10
CA VAL A 205 0.63 14.46 -2.88
C VAL A 205 0.30 13.06 -2.39
N GLN A 206 0.74 12.74 -1.17
CA GLN A 206 0.41 11.50 -0.50
C GLN A 206 -0.82 11.68 0.41
N LEU A 207 -1.89 10.92 0.17
CA LEU A 207 -3.19 11.04 0.85
C LEU A 207 -3.36 10.05 2.03
N GLY A 208 -2.25 9.56 2.58
CA GLY A 208 -2.25 8.62 3.68
C GLY A 208 -1.01 7.73 3.68
N ASN A 209 -0.70 7.14 4.83
CA ASN A 209 0.43 6.21 4.96
C ASN A 209 0.11 4.88 4.26
N PHE A 210 1.10 4.27 3.61
CA PHE A 210 0.99 2.93 3.01
C PHE A 210 0.97 1.81 4.07
N ASN A 211 0.16 1.99 5.12
CA ASN A 211 0.05 1.08 6.24
C ASN A 211 -1.17 0.15 6.03
N SER A 212 -0.96 -0.91 5.25
CA SER A 212 -1.87 -2.02 4.99
C SER A 212 -2.32 -2.82 6.25
N ARG A 213 -1.74 -2.54 7.42
CA ARG A 213 -2.11 -3.13 8.73
C ARG A 213 -3.58 -2.97 9.09
N LEU A 214 -4.12 -1.75 8.92
CA LEU A 214 -5.47 -1.40 9.39
C LEU A 214 -6.60 -1.99 8.53
N VAL A 215 -6.33 -2.35 7.27
CA VAL A 215 -7.35 -2.86 6.34
C VAL A 215 -7.57 -4.37 6.48
N LEU A 216 -6.55 -5.12 6.93
CA LEU A 216 -6.64 -6.58 7.06
C LEU A 216 -6.58 -7.10 8.51
N GLY A 217 -6.27 -6.24 9.50
CA GLY A 217 -6.08 -6.69 10.89
C GLY A 217 -4.88 -7.65 11.05
N ILE A 218 -3.92 -7.57 10.14
CA ILE A 218 -2.70 -8.39 10.12
C ILE A 218 -1.54 -7.54 10.65
N GLY A 219 -0.63 -8.16 11.40
CA GLY A 219 0.56 -7.49 11.92
C GLY A 219 0.34 -6.87 13.30
N GLU A 220 -0.89 -6.81 13.80
CA GLU A 220 -1.20 -6.36 15.16
C GLU A 220 -1.06 -7.50 16.17
N VAL A 221 -0.59 -7.14 17.37
CA VAL A 221 -0.66 -8.02 18.52
C VAL A 221 -2.01 -7.81 19.19
N ARG A 222 -2.78 -8.90 19.36
CA ARG A 222 -4.10 -8.80 19.99
C ARG A 222 -4.00 -8.25 21.43
N PRO A 223 -4.88 -7.32 21.85
CA PRO A 223 -4.82 -6.75 23.19
C PRO A 223 -4.85 -7.78 24.32
N GLU A 224 -5.61 -8.87 24.16
CA GLU A 224 -5.69 -9.94 25.15
C GLU A 224 -4.37 -10.70 25.29
N MET A 225 -3.57 -10.78 24.21
CA MET A 225 -2.24 -11.38 24.24
C MET A 225 -1.26 -10.46 24.96
N LEU A 226 -1.26 -9.15 24.64
CA LEU A 226 -0.42 -8.15 25.30
C LEU A 226 -0.65 -8.09 26.82
N GLN A 227 -1.90 -8.20 27.27
CA GLN A 227 -2.23 -8.20 28.69
C GLN A 227 -1.75 -9.46 29.43
N ARG A 228 -1.74 -10.62 28.76
CA ARG A 228 -1.42 -11.90 29.41
C ARG A 228 0.04 -12.31 29.27
N MET A 229 0.65 -12.05 28.11
CA MET A 229 1.96 -12.57 27.73
C MET A 229 3.04 -11.51 27.91
N THR A 230 3.24 -11.09 29.16
CA THR A 230 4.29 -10.14 29.57
C THR A 230 5.48 -10.87 30.16
N PHE A 231 6.65 -10.22 30.23
CA PHE A 231 7.82 -10.79 30.91
C PHE A 231 7.54 -11.11 32.39
N GLU A 232 6.74 -10.30 33.06
CA GLU A 232 6.35 -10.51 34.47
C GLU A 232 5.51 -11.78 34.67
N ASN A 233 4.70 -12.14 33.67
CA ASN A 233 3.85 -13.33 33.70
C ASN A 233 4.53 -14.58 33.11
N PHE A 234 5.81 -14.50 32.75
CA PHE A 234 6.57 -15.64 32.24
C PHE A 234 7.13 -16.47 33.41
N ASP A 235 6.80 -17.76 33.45
CA ASP A 235 7.18 -18.67 34.53
C ASP A 235 8.48 -19.40 34.20
N THR A 236 9.59 -18.95 34.79
CA THR A 236 10.92 -19.56 34.61
C THR A 236 11.10 -20.86 35.40
N LEU A 237 10.20 -21.17 36.34
CA LEU A 237 10.23 -22.43 37.08
C LEU A 237 9.70 -23.61 36.23
N GLY A 238 9.00 -23.31 35.14
CA GLY A 238 8.43 -24.28 34.22
C GLY A 238 7.20 -25.00 34.78
N GLY A 239 6.69 -25.96 34.01
CA GLY A 239 5.58 -26.81 34.45
C GLY A 239 5.99 -27.82 35.54
N PRO A 240 5.01 -28.46 36.23
CA PRO A 240 5.30 -29.55 37.17
C PRO A 240 6.19 -30.63 36.52
N GLY A 241 7.39 -30.84 37.06
CA GLY A 241 8.37 -31.79 36.54
C GLY A 241 9.47 -31.21 35.65
N ALA A 242 9.58 -29.87 35.53
CA ALA A 242 10.74 -29.22 34.93
C ALA A 242 12.02 -29.56 35.71
N SER A 243 13.08 -29.93 34.99
CA SER A 243 14.40 -30.16 35.57
C SER A 243 15.13 -28.83 35.86
N PRO A 244 16.18 -28.81 36.70
CA PRO A 244 17.01 -27.62 36.87
C PRO A 244 17.58 -27.09 35.55
N GLN A 245 17.87 -27.98 34.60
CA GLN A 245 18.35 -27.62 33.26
C GLN A 245 17.26 -26.92 32.43
N ASP A 246 16.00 -27.35 32.57
CA ASP A 246 14.86 -26.68 31.90
C ASP A 246 14.62 -25.29 32.49
N GLN A 247 14.77 -25.13 33.80
CA GLN A 247 14.64 -23.84 34.48
C GLN A 247 15.76 -22.87 34.06
N GLU A 248 17.00 -23.35 33.99
CA GLU A 248 18.13 -22.57 33.48
C GLU A 248 17.93 -22.15 32.02
N SER A 249 17.42 -23.06 31.18
CA SER A 249 17.04 -22.76 29.79
C SER A 249 15.96 -21.68 29.71
N LEU A 250 14.90 -21.79 30.52
CA LEU A 250 13.80 -20.81 30.59
C LEU A 250 14.27 -19.43 31.11
N ASP A 251 15.13 -19.42 32.12
CA ASP A 251 15.69 -18.19 32.68
C ASP A 251 16.61 -17.49 31.69
N ARG A 252 17.50 -18.24 31.03
CA ARG A 252 18.39 -17.72 29.98
C ARG A 252 17.59 -17.11 28.83
N VAL A 253 16.61 -17.82 28.29
CA VAL A 253 15.83 -17.32 27.15
C VAL A 253 14.99 -16.09 27.52
N MET A 254 14.49 -16.02 28.77
CA MET A 254 13.79 -14.84 29.28
C MET A 254 14.72 -13.62 29.32
N HIS A 255 15.93 -13.77 29.86
CA HIS A 255 16.92 -12.68 29.93
C HIS A 255 17.37 -12.22 28.54
N THR A 256 17.60 -13.15 27.60
CA THR A 256 17.91 -12.82 26.21
C THR A 256 16.75 -12.05 25.56
N ALA A 257 15.52 -12.51 25.74
CA ALA A 257 14.33 -11.86 25.19
C ALA A 257 14.12 -10.45 25.76
N GLN A 258 14.35 -10.24 27.07
CA GLN A 258 14.32 -8.92 27.69
C GLN A 258 15.38 -7.97 27.11
N SER A 259 16.60 -8.48 26.92
CA SER A 259 17.70 -7.72 26.33
C SER A 259 17.39 -7.31 24.89
N PHE A 260 16.90 -8.25 24.07
CA PHE A 260 16.45 -7.98 22.71
C PHE A 260 15.28 -6.98 22.67
N ALA A 261 14.32 -7.07 23.60
CA ALA A 261 13.23 -6.09 23.69
C ALA A 261 13.71 -4.69 24.08
N ALA A 262 14.77 -4.60 24.90
CA ALA A 262 15.38 -3.34 25.28
C ALA A 262 16.01 -2.65 24.05
N GLU A 263 16.85 -3.38 23.33
CA GLU A 263 17.64 -2.94 22.19
C GLU A 263 17.65 -4.03 21.11
N PRO A 264 16.67 -4.02 20.19
CA PRO A 264 16.52 -5.08 19.19
C PRO A 264 17.60 -4.90 18.12
N GLU A 265 18.56 -5.82 18.12
CA GLU A 265 19.62 -5.93 17.13
C GLU A 265 19.70 -7.37 16.63
N GLY A 266 19.89 -7.56 15.32
CA GLY A 266 19.97 -8.89 14.74
C GLY A 266 18.67 -9.67 14.90
N TRP A 267 18.78 -10.98 14.94
CA TRP A 267 17.63 -11.88 14.93
C TRP A 267 17.61 -12.73 16.19
N LEU A 268 16.41 -13.00 16.71
CA LEU A 268 16.22 -13.90 17.85
C LEU A 268 15.41 -15.11 17.39
N LEU A 269 16.02 -16.29 17.42
CA LEU A 269 15.36 -17.55 17.07
C LEU A 269 15.03 -18.36 18.32
N LEU A 270 13.74 -18.48 18.63
CA LEU A 270 13.23 -19.29 19.73
C LEU A 270 12.78 -20.65 19.19
N SER A 271 13.42 -21.72 19.65
CA SER A 271 13.10 -23.10 19.23
C SER A 271 12.76 -23.98 20.41
N GLY A 272 11.97 -25.04 20.20
CA GLY A 272 11.63 -26.00 21.25
C GLY A 272 10.23 -26.59 21.10
N PRO A 273 9.81 -27.47 22.02
CA PRO A 273 8.54 -28.20 21.90
C PRO A 273 7.32 -27.26 22.02
N ARG A 274 6.15 -27.74 21.58
CA ARG A 274 4.91 -26.97 21.69
C ARG A 274 4.58 -26.68 23.17
N GLY A 275 4.21 -25.43 23.46
CA GLY A 275 3.78 -25.01 24.78
C GLY A 275 4.89 -24.73 25.80
N CYS A 276 6.15 -24.60 25.37
CA CYS A 276 7.27 -24.18 26.24
C CYS A 276 7.42 -22.64 26.39
N GLY A 277 6.53 -21.84 25.81
CA GLY A 277 6.49 -20.38 26.02
C GLY A 277 7.11 -19.50 24.92
N LYS A 278 7.54 -20.04 23.78
CA LYS A 278 8.10 -19.26 22.66
C LYS A 278 7.22 -18.08 22.22
N THR A 279 5.94 -18.34 21.90
CA THR A 279 4.98 -17.30 21.52
C THR A 279 4.77 -16.28 22.63
N HIS A 280 4.82 -16.69 23.90
CA HIS A 280 4.70 -15.77 25.03
C HIS A 280 5.84 -14.77 25.04
N LEU A 281 7.09 -15.23 24.90
CA LEU A 281 8.26 -14.36 24.85
C LEU A 281 8.24 -13.46 23.61
N ALA A 282 7.87 -13.99 22.46
CA ALA A 282 7.74 -13.20 21.23
C ALA A 282 6.71 -12.05 21.37
N VAL A 283 5.59 -12.31 22.05
CA VAL A 283 4.56 -11.31 22.36
C VAL A 283 5.05 -10.32 23.43
N ALA A 284 5.78 -10.77 24.45
CA ALA A 284 6.34 -9.91 25.48
C ALA A 284 7.35 -8.90 24.88
N ILE A 285 8.21 -9.36 23.96
CA ILE A 285 9.11 -8.50 23.18
C ILE A 285 8.30 -7.46 22.39
N ALA A 286 7.27 -7.91 21.67
CA ALA A 286 6.42 -7.03 20.88
C ALA A 286 5.74 -5.97 21.75
N GLY A 287 5.20 -6.35 22.91
CA GLY A 287 4.57 -5.43 23.86
C GLY A 287 5.51 -4.34 24.35
N VAL A 288 6.71 -4.69 24.81
CA VAL A 288 7.72 -3.70 25.25
C VAL A 288 8.09 -2.73 24.13
N ARG A 289 8.18 -3.18 22.88
CA ARG A 289 8.48 -2.32 21.73
C ARG A 289 7.32 -1.41 21.36
N LEU A 290 6.08 -1.91 21.43
CA LEU A 290 4.87 -1.12 21.23
C LEU A 290 4.75 -0.01 22.29
N ASP A 291 5.02 -0.32 23.57
CA ASP A 291 5.01 0.66 24.67
C ASP A 291 6.07 1.76 24.48
N LYS A 292 7.20 1.44 23.83
CA LYS A 292 8.23 2.40 23.42
C LYS A 292 7.89 3.17 22.13
N GLY A 293 6.67 3.01 21.60
CA GLY A 293 6.22 3.66 20.37
C GLY A 293 6.84 3.12 19.08
N SER A 294 7.50 1.96 19.14
CA SER A 294 8.07 1.32 17.94
C SER A 294 7.00 0.56 17.16
N GLN A 295 7.14 0.55 15.84
CA GLN A 295 6.28 -0.25 14.98
C GLN A 295 6.69 -1.73 15.03
N VAL A 296 5.73 -2.59 15.34
CA VAL A 296 5.90 -4.05 15.34
C VAL A 296 4.94 -4.68 14.34
N PHE A 297 5.39 -5.69 13.60
CA PHE A 297 4.54 -6.56 12.79
C PHE A 297 4.54 -7.96 13.40
N PHE A 298 3.44 -8.37 14.00
CA PHE A 298 3.28 -9.72 14.54
C PHE A 298 2.45 -10.57 13.60
N ALA A 299 2.98 -11.74 13.21
CA ALA A 299 2.31 -12.63 12.29
C ALA A 299 2.46 -14.09 12.70
N PHE A 300 1.31 -14.77 12.77
CA PHE A 300 1.30 -16.24 12.76
C PHE A 300 1.53 -16.70 11.32
N VAL A 301 2.59 -17.46 11.07
CA VAL A 301 3.09 -17.77 9.71
C VAL A 301 2.01 -18.39 8.80
N PRO A 302 1.23 -19.41 9.23
CA PRO A 302 0.14 -19.94 8.41
C PRO A 302 -0.90 -18.89 7.99
N THR A 303 -1.33 -18.04 8.93
CA THR A 303 -2.31 -16.97 8.65
C THR A 303 -1.72 -15.90 7.73
N LEU A 304 -0.44 -15.55 7.91
CA LEU A 304 0.26 -14.62 7.02
C LEU A 304 0.25 -15.12 5.57
N LEU A 305 0.57 -16.40 5.36
CA LEU A 305 0.60 -17.01 4.04
C LEU A 305 -0.80 -17.05 3.40
N ASP A 306 -1.85 -17.33 4.15
CA ASP A 306 -3.22 -17.29 3.63
C ASP A 306 -3.61 -15.88 3.18
N HIS A 307 -3.22 -14.85 3.94
CA HIS A 307 -3.45 -13.46 3.55
C HIS A 307 -2.62 -13.04 2.34
N LEU A 308 -1.34 -13.39 2.29
CA LEU A 308 -0.51 -13.15 1.10
C LEU A 308 -1.13 -13.82 -0.13
N ARG A 309 -1.69 -15.03 0.00
CA ARG A 309 -2.39 -15.71 -1.09
C ARG A 309 -3.66 -14.95 -1.51
N ALA A 310 -4.45 -14.47 -0.54
CA ALA A 310 -5.66 -13.69 -0.82
C ALA A 310 -5.37 -12.39 -1.57
N THR A 311 -4.24 -11.73 -1.31
CA THR A 311 -3.84 -10.48 -1.98
C THR A 311 -3.51 -10.61 -3.47
N PHE A 312 -3.41 -11.83 -4.01
CA PHE A 312 -3.31 -12.06 -5.46
C PHE A 312 -4.65 -11.99 -6.19
N SER A 313 -5.77 -11.88 -5.46
CA SER A 313 -7.10 -11.76 -6.07
C SER A 313 -7.29 -10.37 -6.69
N PRO A 314 -7.87 -10.25 -7.91
CA PRO A 314 -8.10 -8.95 -8.56
C PRO A 314 -8.93 -7.97 -7.72
N ASP A 315 -9.82 -8.51 -6.87
CA ASP A 315 -10.72 -7.75 -5.99
C ASP A 315 -10.10 -7.43 -4.62
N SER A 316 -8.83 -7.77 -4.38
CA SER A 316 -8.21 -7.55 -3.07
C SER A 316 -8.07 -6.05 -2.77
N PRO A 317 -8.53 -5.57 -1.60
CA PRO A 317 -8.40 -4.17 -1.21
C PRO A 317 -6.94 -3.78 -0.91
N VAL A 318 -6.06 -4.76 -0.69
CA VAL A 318 -4.63 -4.58 -0.44
C VAL A 318 -3.84 -5.32 -1.52
N GLY A 319 -2.90 -4.63 -2.17
CA GLY A 319 -2.01 -5.27 -3.14
C GLY A 319 -0.97 -6.13 -2.43
N TYR A 320 -0.66 -7.31 -3.00
CA TYR A 320 0.36 -8.22 -2.48
C TYR A 320 1.68 -7.51 -2.13
N ASP A 321 2.15 -6.63 -3.02
CA ASP A 321 3.42 -5.90 -2.85
C ASP A 321 3.40 -4.90 -1.68
N GLU A 322 2.22 -4.43 -1.24
CA GLU A 322 2.09 -3.53 -0.09
C GLU A 322 2.22 -4.26 1.23
N LEU A 323 1.59 -5.42 1.36
CA LEU A 323 1.77 -6.28 2.52
C LEU A 323 3.22 -6.79 2.58
N PHE A 324 3.78 -7.17 1.44
CA PHE A 324 5.13 -7.69 1.35
C PHE A 324 6.21 -6.66 1.72
N GLU A 325 6.13 -5.44 1.17
CA GLU A 325 7.04 -4.34 1.54
C GLU A 325 6.93 -3.95 3.02
N GLN A 326 5.73 -3.97 3.58
CA GLN A 326 5.55 -3.65 5.00
C GLN A 326 6.24 -4.67 5.91
N ILE A 327 6.15 -5.96 5.57
CA ILE A 327 6.85 -7.03 6.30
C ILE A 327 8.36 -6.88 6.15
N ASN A 328 8.83 -6.48 4.97
CA ASN A 328 10.25 -6.30 4.70
C ASN A 328 10.85 -5.09 5.40
N SER A 329 10.12 -4.00 5.54
CA SER A 329 10.63 -2.71 6.06
C SER A 329 10.32 -2.43 7.53
N VAL A 330 9.45 -3.21 8.19
CA VAL A 330 9.08 -2.95 9.59
C VAL A 330 10.31 -2.98 10.53
N PRO A 331 10.40 -2.05 11.50
CA PRO A 331 11.48 -2.02 12.49
C PRO A 331 11.63 -3.29 13.31
N LEU A 332 10.52 -3.95 13.67
CA LEU A 332 10.50 -5.28 14.28
C LEU A 332 9.46 -6.18 13.62
N LEU A 333 9.93 -7.31 13.07
CA LEU A 333 9.07 -8.39 12.59
C LEU A 333 9.07 -9.55 13.59
N VAL A 334 7.89 -10.08 13.91
CA VAL A 334 7.72 -11.31 14.68
C VAL A 334 7.01 -12.34 13.81
N LEU A 335 7.69 -13.42 13.49
CA LEU A 335 7.14 -14.58 12.77
C LEU A 335 6.95 -15.73 13.78
N ASP A 336 5.70 -15.95 14.17
CA ASP A 336 5.33 -17.01 15.11
C ASP A 336 4.95 -18.31 14.37
N ASP A 337 5.46 -19.43 14.89
CA ASP A 337 5.22 -20.80 14.45
C ASP A 337 5.69 -21.11 13.02
N LEU A 338 6.92 -20.69 12.70
CA LEU A 338 7.59 -21.01 11.45
C LEU A 338 7.83 -22.54 11.36
N GLY A 339 7.39 -23.15 10.26
CA GLY A 339 7.46 -24.59 10.00
C GLY A 339 6.15 -25.34 10.29
N ALA A 340 5.10 -24.66 10.79
CA ALA A 340 3.78 -25.24 11.00
C ALA A 340 2.86 -25.12 9.77
N GLU A 341 3.29 -24.41 8.73
CA GLU A 341 2.55 -24.19 7.49
C GLU A 341 2.46 -25.43 6.58
N SER A 342 1.51 -25.40 5.64
CA SER A 342 1.47 -26.39 4.56
C SER A 342 2.69 -26.20 3.65
N SER A 343 3.50 -27.25 3.47
CA SER A 343 4.73 -27.28 2.67
C SER A 343 4.48 -27.14 1.16
N THR A 344 3.94 -26.00 0.76
CA THR A 344 3.80 -25.63 -0.65
C THR A 344 5.05 -24.90 -1.11
N VAL A 345 5.51 -25.19 -2.32
CA VAL A 345 6.67 -24.50 -2.94
C VAL A 345 6.50 -22.97 -2.91
N TRP A 346 5.27 -22.49 -3.07
CA TRP A 346 4.94 -21.07 -2.98
C TRP A 346 5.18 -20.50 -1.57
N ALA A 347 4.76 -21.20 -0.51
CA ALA A 347 4.97 -20.75 0.87
C ALA A 347 6.46 -20.65 1.20
N GLU A 348 7.24 -21.67 0.82
CA GLU A 348 8.69 -21.68 0.97
C GLU A 348 9.35 -20.52 0.21
N GLU A 349 8.94 -20.28 -1.04
CA GLU A 349 9.46 -19.18 -1.84
C GLU A 349 9.20 -17.82 -1.18
N LYS A 350 7.97 -17.58 -0.68
CA LYS A 350 7.61 -16.29 -0.06
C LYS A 350 8.30 -16.06 1.27
N LEU A 351 8.36 -17.08 2.12
CA LEU A 351 9.11 -17.00 3.38
C LEU A 351 10.61 -16.79 3.12
N TYR A 352 11.16 -17.46 2.11
CA TYR A 352 12.57 -17.26 1.72
C TYR A 352 12.84 -15.83 1.28
N GLN A 353 11.97 -15.22 0.47
CA GLN A 353 12.13 -13.81 0.05
C GLN A 353 12.11 -12.84 1.25
N ILE A 354 11.19 -13.03 2.20
CA ILE A 354 11.13 -12.21 3.44
C ILE A 354 12.42 -12.39 4.26
N VAL A 355 12.83 -13.65 4.46
CA VAL A 355 13.98 -13.98 5.30
C VAL A 355 15.27 -13.40 4.72
N VAL A 356 15.51 -13.58 3.42
CA VAL A 356 16.70 -13.06 2.74
C VAL A 356 16.75 -11.54 2.80
N HIS A 357 15.64 -10.87 2.45
CA HIS A 357 15.60 -9.40 2.45
C HIS A 357 15.96 -8.83 3.82
N ARG A 358 15.33 -9.35 4.88
CA ARG A 358 15.55 -8.86 6.25
C ARG A 358 16.91 -9.24 6.82
N HIS A 359 17.46 -10.39 6.40
CA HIS A 359 18.79 -10.84 6.79
C HIS A 359 19.86 -9.92 6.18
N GLU A 360 19.74 -9.61 4.89
CA GLU A 360 20.65 -8.70 4.18
C GLU A 360 20.56 -7.27 4.73
N ALA A 361 19.35 -6.80 5.05
CA ALA A 361 19.13 -5.49 5.66
C ALA A 361 19.44 -5.42 7.17
N ARG A 362 19.76 -6.56 7.80
CA ARG A 362 19.98 -6.71 9.26
C ARG A 362 18.84 -6.12 10.10
N LEU A 363 17.60 -6.24 9.63
CA LEU A 363 16.44 -5.70 10.32
C LEU A 363 16.01 -6.63 11.46
N PRO A 364 15.70 -6.10 12.66
CA PRO A 364 15.36 -6.91 13.81
C PRO A 364 14.19 -7.86 13.57
N THR A 365 14.40 -9.15 13.84
CA THR A 365 13.40 -10.18 13.56
C THR A 365 13.38 -11.24 14.66
N VAL A 366 12.20 -11.53 15.20
CA VAL A 366 11.97 -12.63 16.15
C VAL A 366 11.26 -13.76 15.42
N ILE A 367 11.78 -14.98 15.53
CA ILE A 367 11.19 -16.17 14.91
C ILE A 367 10.94 -17.20 15.99
N THR A 368 9.75 -17.82 15.99
CA THR A 368 9.49 -19.00 16.81
C THR A 368 9.29 -20.23 15.92
N THR A 369 9.86 -21.36 16.32
CA THR A 369 9.70 -22.62 15.59
C THR A 369 9.60 -23.81 16.54
N ALA A 370 8.90 -24.86 16.11
CA ALA A 370 8.85 -26.13 16.82
C ALA A 370 10.06 -27.04 16.52
N SER A 371 10.77 -26.79 15.42
CA SER A 371 11.89 -27.61 14.95
C SER A 371 13.15 -27.39 15.78
N THR A 372 13.95 -28.44 15.93
CA THR A 372 15.30 -28.35 16.52
C THR A 372 16.29 -27.81 15.49
N LEU A 373 17.49 -27.41 15.93
CA LEU A 373 18.55 -26.96 15.02
C LEU A 373 18.96 -28.08 14.05
N ASP A 374 19.11 -29.31 14.55
CA ASP A 374 19.48 -30.46 13.72
C ASP A 374 18.45 -30.72 12.61
N GLU A 375 17.15 -30.59 12.94
CA GLU A 375 16.07 -30.73 11.96
C GLU A 375 16.10 -29.62 10.90
N LEU A 376 16.46 -28.39 11.29
CA LEU A 376 16.61 -27.26 10.38
C LEU A 376 17.83 -27.44 9.47
N GLU A 377 18.97 -27.88 10.01
CA GLU A 377 20.18 -28.16 9.22
C GLU A 377 19.97 -29.29 8.21
N ASP A 378 19.27 -30.36 8.61
CA ASP A 378 19.01 -31.54 7.78
C ASP A 378 17.97 -31.29 6.68
N THR A 379 17.06 -30.32 6.83
CA THR A 379 15.97 -30.10 5.87
C THR A 379 16.44 -29.65 4.49
N LYS A 380 17.73 -29.28 4.32
CA LYS A 380 18.29 -28.65 3.09
C LYS A 380 17.46 -27.44 2.61
N SER A 381 16.65 -26.86 3.49
CA SER A 381 15.83 -25.72 3.17
C SER A 381 16.71 -24.48 3.03
N ARG A 382 16.47 -23.69 1.98
CA ARG A 382 17.20 -22.43 1.77
C ARG A 382 16.96 -21.41 2.88
N ILE A 383 15.85 -21.54 3.60
CA ILE A 383 15.53 -20.71 4.76
C ILE A 383 16.40 -21.12 5.95
N ALA A 384 16.54 -22.42 6.19
CA ALA A 384 17.30 -22.93 7.33
C ALA A 384 18.77 -22.47 7.32
N SER A 385 19.43 -22.44 6.16
CA SER A 385 20.81 -21.95 6.07
C SER A 385 20.99 -20.49 6.52
N ARG A 386 19.95 -19.66 6.41
CA ARG A 386 19.95 -18.27 6.92
C ARG A 386 19.60 -18.19 8.40
N LEU A 387 18.76 -19.11 8.89
CA LEU A 387 18.42 -19.19 10.31
C LEU A 387 19.57 -19.72 11.18
N VAL A 388 20.49 -20.48 10.61
CA VAL A 388 21.67 -21.04 11.29
C VAL A 388 22.87 -20.06 11.26
N ASP A 389 22.73 -18.89 10.62
CA ASP A 389 23.81 -17.89 10.56
C ASP A 389 24.03 -17.20 11.92
N GLY A 390 24.94 -17.76 12.72
CA GLY A 390 25.28 -17.27 14.06
C GLY A 390 25.95 -15.89 14.11
N MET A 391 26.24 -15.25 12.96
CA MET A 391 26.67 -13.84 12.94
C MET A 391 25.50 -12.87 13.06
N VAL A 392 24.29 -13.31 12.71
CA VAL A 392 23.08 -12.47 12.65
C VAL A 392 22.01 -13.00 13.58
N VAL A 393 21.93 -14.32 13.76
CA VAL A 393 20.88 -15.01 14.51
C VAL A 393 21.40 -15.46 15.87
N ASP A 394 20.83 -14.92 16.94
CA ASP A 394 20.96 -15.43 18.30
C ASP A 394 19.93 -16.54 18.51
N TRP A 395 20.41 -17.79 18.53
CA TRP A 395 19.57 -18.97 18.70
C TRP A 395 19.43 -19.37 20.17
N GLN A 396 18.17 -19.48 20.63
CA GLN A 396 17.84 -19.85 22.00
C GLN A 396 16.91 -21.08 22.00
N PRO A 397 17.45 -22.29 22.26
CA PRO A 397 16.65 -23.50 22.42
C PRO A 397 16.02 -23.58 23.82
N ILE A 398 14.73 -23.94 23.84
CA ILE A 398 13.97 -24.22 25.06
C ILE A 398 13.75 -25.72 25.16
N THR A 399 14.32 -26.36 26.19
CA THR A 399 14.17 -27.81 26.42
C THR A 399 12.94 -28.17 27.25
N ALA A 400 12.36 -27.17 27.94
CA ALA A 400 11.27 -27.38 28.88
C ALA A 400 10.02 -28.03 28.24
N PRO A 401 9.35 -28.95 28.94
CA PRO A 401 8.16 -29.65 28.44
C PRO A 401 6.93 -28.73 28.33
N ASN A 402 5.89 -29.21 27.65
CA ASN A 402 4.65 -28.45 27.40
C ASN A 402 3.96 -28.03 28.72
N TYR A 403 3.85 -26.72 28.94
CA TYR A 403 3.17 -26.13 30.10
C TYR A 403 1.64 -26.40 30.12
N ARG A 404 1.02 -26.64 28.96
CA ARG A 404 -0.45 -26.73 28.80
C ARG A 404 -1.03 -28.12 29.06
N ASP A 405 -0.26 -29.19 28.86
CA ASP A 405 -0.77 -30.57 28.95
C ASP A 405 -1.04 -31.03 30.39
N GLN A 406 -0.60 -30.28 31.40
CA GLN A 406 -0.68 -30.71 32.80
C GLN A 406 -1.78 -30.03 33.62
N ARG A 407 -2.30 -28.86 33.21
CA ARG A 407 -3.50 -28.24 33.83
C ARG A 407 -4.80 -29.01 33.56
N ARG A 408 -4.83 -29.92 32.58
CA ARG A 408 -5.97 -30.80 32.31
C ARG A 408 -5.99 -32.08 33.16
N ARG A 409 -4.93 -32.33 33.96
CA ARG A 409 -4.80 -33.53 34.81
C ARG A 409 -4.89 -33.24 36.31
N SER A 410 -5.18 -31.99 36.70
CA SER A 410 -5.37 -31.57 38.10
C SER A 410 -6.82 -31.29 38.42
#